data_AF-A0A5P0YJZ9-F1
#
_entry.id   AF-A0A5P0YJZ9-F1
#
_cell.length_a   1.000
_cell.length_b   1.000
_cell.length_c   1.000
_cell.angle_alpha   90.00
_cell.angle_beta   90.00
_cell.angle_gamma   90.00
#
_symmetry.space_group_name_H-M   'P 1'
#
loop_
_entity.id
_entity.type
_entity.pdbx_description
1 polymer ?
#
loop_
_entity_poly.entity_id
_entity_poly.type
_entity_poly.pdbx_seq_one_letter_code
_entity_poly.pdbx_strand_id
1 'polypeptide(L)'
;MPDSDRYLSRKDLQERHRLSRETLNKLWAERATNGHPTPVVGEDGVMRWDEQEWATWHQRHLEQRAQARRRAASPPAKDAGLGDDELGGPAAFARLLGHAGTSTISRWLKDPPSGFPQPASWKALPSGRQRPQWTYAAMREFADSHRPYRGHAGGRRPIDK
;
A
#
# COMPACT_ATOMS: atom_id res chain seq x y z
N MET A 1 5.07 -10.56 -45.79
CA MET A 1 4.29 -9.45 -45.21
C MET A 1 4.37 -9.61 -43.70
N PRO A 2 5.28 -8.92 -42.98
CA PRO A 2 5.40 -9.11 -41.54
C PRO A 2 4.23 -8.48 -40.77
N ASP A 3 3.71 -9.22 -39.80
CA ASP A 3 2.64 -8.91 -38.83
C ASP A 3 2.47 -7.42 -38.48
N SER A 4 1.53 -6.75 -39.14
CA SER A 4 1.08 -5.41 -38.71
C SER A 4 0.18 -5.45 -37.47
N ASP A 5 -0.32 -6.63 -37.08
CA ASP A 5 -1.17 -6.80 -35.88
C ASP A 5 -0.38 -6.73 -34.57
N ARG A 6 0.94 -6.94 -34.62
CA ARG A 6 1.81 -6.91 -33.45
C ARG A 6 2.03 -5.51 -32.88
N TYR A 7 1.94 -4.48 -33.73
CA TYR A 7 2.27 -3.10 -33.38
C TYR A 7 1.02 -2.26 -33.21
N LEU A 8 0.61 -2.05 -31.96
CA LEU A 8 -0.60 -1.33 -31.62
C LEU A 8 -0.32 0.14 -31.35
N SER A 9 -1.20 1.00 -31.86
CA SER A 9 -1.18 2.41 -31.50
C SER A 9 -1.66 2.58 -30.07
N ARG A 10 -1.47 3.79 -29.53
CA ARG A 10 -1.95 4.13 -28.19
C ARG A 10 -3.47 3.91 -28.06
N LYS A 11 -4.22 4.18 -29.13
CA LYS A 11 -5.68 4.01 -29.16
C LYS A 11 -6.04 2.52 -29.11
N ASP A 12 -5.36 1.70 -29.90
CA ASP A 12 -5.57 0.24 -29.90
C ASP A 12 -5.24 -0.39 -28.55
N LEU A 13 -4.18 0.09 -27.87
CA LEU A 13 -3.86 -0.34 -26.50
C LEU A 13 -4.97 0.02 -25.51
N GLN A 14 -5.63 1.16 -25.67
CA GLN A 14 -6.78 1.54 -24.83
C GLN A 14 -7.95 0.59 -25.03
N GLU A 15 -8.28 0.26 -26.29
CA GLU A 15 -9.41 -0.60 -26.62
C GLU A 15 -9.15 -2.06 -26.20
N ARG A 16 -7.96 -2.59 -26.48
CA ARG A 16 -7.58 -3.98 -26.20
C ARG A 16 -7.39 -4.26 -24.71
N HIS A 17 -6.78 -3.33 -23.96
CA HIS A 17 -6.54 -3.50 -22.52
C HIS A 17 -7.58 -2.79 -21.64
N ARG A 18 -8.58 -2.13 -22.23
CA ARG A 18 -9.61 -1.34 -21.53
C ARG A 18 -9.03 -0.32 -20.54
N LEU A 19 -7.98 0.37 -20.97
CA LEU A 19 -7.27 1.36 -20.14
C LEU A 19 -7.68 2.79 -20.49
N SER A 20 -7.84 3.61 -19.45
CA SER A 20 -8.09 5.03 -19.63
C SER A 20 -6.87 5.74 -20.22
N ARG A 21 -7.13 6.76 -21.06
CA ARG A 21 -6.10 7.60 -21.66
C ARG A 21 -5.17 8.23 -20.61
N GLU A 22 -5.73 8.63 -19.48
CA GLU A 22 -5.00 9.20 -18.35
C GLU A 22 -3.98 8.21 -17.77
N THR A 23 -4.35 6.94 -17.63
CA THR A 23 -3.46 5.88 -17.16
C THR A 23 -2.28 5.71 -18.12
N LEU A 24 -2.53 5.63 -19.43
CA LEU A 24 -1.47 5.52 -20.44
C LEU A 24 -0.59 6.78 -20.52
N ASN A 25 -1.15 7.97 -20.33
CA ASN A 25 -0.37 9.20 -20.26
C ASN A 25 0.56 9.21 -19.05
N LYS A 26 0.03 8.81 -17.89
CA LYS A 26 0.82 8.71 -16.66
C LYS A 26 1.97 7.70 -16.80
N LEU A 27 1.68 6.48 -17.27
CA LEU A 27 2.70 5.45 -17.50
C LEU A 27 3.81 5.91 -18.45
N TRP A 28 3.47 6.73 -19.44
CA TRP A 28 4.43 7.31 -20.37
C TRP A 28 5.20 8.50 -19.82
N ALA A 29 4.58 9.35 -19.00
CA ALA A 29 5.29 10.41 -18.30
C ALA A 29 6.35 9.82 -17.37
N GLU A 30 6.04 8.71 -16.72
CA GLU A 30 6.93 7.96 -15.83
C GLU A 30 7.86 6.98 -16.60
N ARG A 31 7.94 7.06 -17.93
CA ARG A 31 8.72 6.10 -18.75
C ARG A 31 10.20 6.02 -18.36
N ALA A 32 10.78 7.13 -17.92
CA ALA A 32 12.18 7.22 -17.51
C ALA A 32 12.50 6.37 -16.26
N THR A 33 11.51 6.16 -15.39
CA THR A 33 11.67 5.43 -14.12
C THR A 33 11.05 4.05 -14.15
N ASN A 34 10.06 3.83 -15.01
CA ASN A 34 9.26 2.61 -15.01
C ASN A 34 9.68 1.61 -16.10
N GLY A 35 10.69 1.95 -16.92
CA GLY A 35 11.20 1.07 -17.99
C GLY A 35 10.16 0.78 -19.07
N HIS A 36 9.30 1.77 -19.38
CA HIS A 36 8.25 1.62 -20.37
C HIS A 36 8.84 1.26 -21.74
N PRO A 37 8.25 0.31 -22.49
CA PRO A 37 8.77 -0.08 -23.80
C PRO A 37 8.83 1.09 -24.78
N THR A 38 9.86 1.07 -25.62
CA THR A 38 10.15 2.12 -26.61
C THR A 38 9.19 1.98 -27.78
N PRO A 39 8.46 3.04 -28.17
CA PRO A 39 7.62 2.98 -29.37
C PRO A 39 8.48 2.92 -30.63
N VAL A 40 7.96 2.23 -31.63
CA VAL A 40 8.40 2.36 -33.01
C VAL A 40 7.57 3.47 -33.66
N VAL A 41 8.23 4.49 -34.19
CA VAL A 41 7.57 5.54 -34.96
C VAL A 41 7.35 5.01 -36.37
N GLY A 42 6.09 4.86 -36.76
CA GLY A 42 5.75 4.48 -38.13
C GLY A 42 6.01 5.61 -39.12
N GLU A 43 5.96 5.30 -40.42
CA GLU A 43 6.15 6.28 -41.51
C GLU A 43 5.13 7.44 -41.48
N ASP A 44 3.95 7.21 -40.88
CA ASP A 44 2.89 8.20 -40.64
C ASP A 44 3.16 9.10 -39.40
N GLY A 45 4.29 8.92 -38.71
CA GLY A 45 4.61 9.62 -37.46
C GLY A 45 3.86 9.08 -36.23
N VAL A 46 2.99 8.09 -36.39
CA VAL A 46 2.26 7.45 -35.30
C VAL A 46 3.18 6.51 -34.52
N MET A 47 3.22 6.70 -33.20
CA MET A 47 3.89 5.80 -32.26
C MET A 47 3.10 4.50 -32.10
N ARG A 48 3.76 3.38 -32.36
CA ARG A 48 3.23 2.03 -32.17
C ARG A 48 4.11 1.24 -31.20
N TRP A 49 3.49 0.44 -30.35
CA TRP A 49 4.19 -0.44 -29.41
C TRP A 49 3.92 -1.89 -29.78
N ASP A 50 4.91 -2.75 -29.59
CA ASP A 50 4.66 -4.19 -29.66
C ASP A 50 3.70 -4.59 -28.52
N GLU A 51 2.58 -5.21 -28.88
CA GLU A 51 1.51 -5.57 -27.94
C GLU A 51 1.99 -6.56 -26.89
N GLN A 52 2.77 -7.57 -27.29
CA GLN A 52 3.22 -8.60 -26.36
C GLN A 52 4.26 -8.05 -25.39
N GLU A 53 5.20 -7.23 -25.88
CA GLU A 53 6.19 -6.55 -25.05
C GLU A 53 5.51 -5.60 -24.06
N TRP A 54 4.55 -4.80 -24.54
CA TRP A 54 3.79 -3.88 -23.71
C TRP A 54 2.95 -4.59 -22.65
N ALA A 55 2.23 -5.65 -23.03
CA ALA A 55 1.41 -6.43 -22.11
C ALA A 55 2.27 -7.12 -21.04
N THR A 56 3.40 -7.72 -21.42
CA THR A 56 4.34 -8.37 -20.50
C THR A 56 4.91 -7.35 -19.50
N TRP A 57 5.34 -6.18 -19.98
CA TRP A 57 5.80 -5.10 -19.13
C TRP A 57 4.70 -4.62 -18.19
N HIS A 58 3.48 -4.42 -18.68
CA HIS A 58 2.37 -3.92 -17.88
C HIS A 58 2.00 -4.89 -16.75
N GLN A 59 1.96 -6.19 -17.02
CA GLN A 59 1.76 -7.22 -15.99
C GLN A 59 2.86 -7.15 -14.91
N ARG A 60 4.13 -7.15 -15.32
CA ARG A 60 5.25 -7.03 -14.36
C ARG A 60 5.17 -5.75 -13.54
N HIS A 61 4.80 -4.63 -14.16
CA HIS A 61 4.64 -3.35 -13.47
C HIS A 61 3.52 -3.40 -12.42
N LEU A 62 2.39 -4.04 -12.73
CA LEU A 62 1.32 -4.27 -11.76
C LEU A 62 1.78 -5.16 -10.60
N GLU A 63 2.50 -6.24 -10.89
CA GLU A 63 3.04 -7.15 -9.89
C GLU A 63 4.05 -6.44 -8.97
N GLN A 64 4.96 -5.63 -9.52
CA GLN A 64 5.90 -4.83 -8.74
C GLN A 64 5.19 -3.84 -7.83
N ARG A 65 4.13 -3.18 -8.31
CA ARG A 65 3.31 -2.28 -7.47
C ARG A 65 2.55 -3.05 -6.39
N ALA A 66 2.01 -4.22 -6.70
CA ALA A 66 1.37 -5.08 -5.73
C ALA A 66 2.37 -5.56 -4.67
N GLN A 67 3.58 -5.93 -5.07
CA GLN A 67 4.66 -6.34 -4.17
C GLN A 67 5.14 -5.18 -3.30
N ALA A 68 5.32 -3.97 -3.87
CA ALA A 68 5.68 -2.77 -3.12
C ALA A 68 4.60 -2.43 -2.07
N ARG A 69 3.32 -2.56 -2.42
CA ARG A 69 2.20 -2.41 -1.47
C ARG A 69 2.22 -3.47 -0.38
N ARG A 70 2.47 -4.74 -0.74
CA ARG A 70 2.62 -5.83 0.24
C ARG A 70 3.78 -5.57 1.18
N ARG A 71 4.95 -5.19 0.68
CA ARG A 71 6.13 -4.83 1.49
C ARG A 71 5.87 -3.63 2.39
N ALA A 72 5.16 -2.62 1.91
CA ALA A 72 4.76 -1.46 2.73
C ALA A 72 3.75 -1.84 3.83
N ALA A 73 2.94 -2.87 3.60
CA ALA A 73 2.00 -3.42 4.58
C ALA A 73 2.62 -4.48 5.50
N SER A 74 3.79 -5.04 5.15
CA SER A 74 4.51 -6.00 5.99
C SER A 74 5.18 -5.29 7.17
N PRO A 75 5.22 -5.92 8.36
CA PRO A 75 6.07 -5.47 9.45
C PRO A 75 7.53 -5.37 8.97
N PRO A 76 8.32 -4.41 9.46
CA PRO A 76 9.74 -4.34 9.12
C PRO A 76 10.46 -5.67 9.43
N ALA A 77 11.59 -5.94 8.79
CA ALA A 77 12.31 -7.20 8.94
C ALA A 77 12.72 -7.53 10.39
N LYS A 78 12.92 -6.50 11.24
CA LYS A 78 13.18 -6.68 12.68
C LYS A 78 11.94 -7.15 13.45
N ASP A 79 10.77 -7.04 12.85
CA ASP A 79 9.47 -7.41 13.38
C ASP A 79 8.91 -8.69 12.70
N ALA A 80 9.58 -9.17 11.64
CA ALA A 80 9.22 -10.38 10.91
C ALA A 80 9.81 -11.61 11.61
N GLY A 81 8.99 -12.29 12.41
CA GLY A 81 9.40 -13.46 13.19
C GLY A 81 9.24 -13.30 14.71
N LEU A 82 8.80 -12.12 15.17
CA LEU A 82 8.51 -11.91 16.57
C LEU A 82 7.28 -12.74 16.97
N GLY A 83 7.48 -13.61 17.94
CA GLY A 83 6.42 -14.47 18.49
C GLY A 83 5.31 -13.65 19.11
N ASP A 84 4.16 -14.29 19.36
CA ASP A 84 2.98 -13.62 19.94
C ASP A 84 3.29 -12.98 21.31
N ASP A 85 4.24 -13.54 22.06
CA ASP A 85 4.71 -13.02 23.37
C ASP A 85 5.66 -11.82 23.26
N GLU A 86 6.16 -11.50 22.07
CA GLU A 86 7.17 -10.46 21.95
C GLU A 86 6.57 -9.05 22.11
N LEU A 87 7.37 -8.14 22.69
CA LEU A 87 6.92 -6.81 23.10
C LEU A 87 7.15 -5.74 22.03
N GLY A 88 6.08 -5.33 21.36
CA GLY A 88 6.06 -4.19 20.45
C GLY A 88 5.81 -2.85 21.18
N GLY A 89 6.42 -1.77 20.70
CA GLY A 89 6.13 -0.41 21.17
C GLY A 89 4.97 0.26 20.43
N PRO A 90 4.66 1.54 20.75
CA PRO A 90 3.55 2.26 20.11
C PRO A 90 3.71 2.45 18.60
N ALA A 91 4.93 2.41 18.06
CA ALA A 91 5.18 2.46 16.62
C ALA A 91 4.80 1.17 15.89
N ALA A 92 5.01 0.01 16.54
CA ALA A 92 4.55 -1.26 16.00
C ALA A 92 3.02 -1.32 16.01
N PHE A 93 2.41 -0.91 17.13
CA PHE A 93 0.95 -0.86 17.27
C PHE A 93 0.28 0.08 16.25
N ALA A 94 0.80 1.30 16.10
CA ALA A 94 0.29 2.25 15.11
C ALA A 94 0.31 1.69 13.68
N ARG A 95 1.38 0.98 13.31
CA ARG A 95 1.51 0.36 11.99
C ARG A 95 0.55 -0.80 11.78
N LEU A 96 0.35 -1.64 12.80
CA LEU A 96 -0.59 -2.76 12.75
C LEU A 96 -2.03 -2.27 12.48
N LEU A 97 -2.36 -1.08 12.98
CA LEU A 97 -3.66 -0.42 12.78
C LEU A 97 -3.71 0.46 11.52
N GLY A 98 -2.62 0.59 10.77
CA GLY A 98 -2.56 1.41 9.54
C GLY A 98 -2.43 2.92 9.78
N HIS A 99 -2.02 3.36 10.97
CA HIS A 99 -1.77 4.77 11.26
C HIS A 99 -0.37 5.21 10.80
N ALA A 100 -0.28 6.43 10.27
CA ALA A 100 0.99 7.01 9.81
C ALA A 100 1.95 7.39 10.96
N GLY A 101 1.46 7.46 12.21
CA GLY A 101 2.28 7.88 13.36
C GLY A 101 1.75 7.39 14.70
N THR A 102 2.55 7.59 15.75
CA THR A 102 2.28 7.10 17.12
C THR A 102 1.32 7.94 17.93
N SER A 103 0.94 9.12 17.42
CA SER A 103 0.11 10.10 18.16
C SER A 103 -1.27 9.54 18.54
N THR A 104 -1.87 8.73 17.67
CA THR A 104 -3.15 8.06 17.94
C THR A 104 -3.04 7.11 19.14
N ILE A 105 -1.97 6.32 19.19
CA ILE A 105 -1.73 5.37 20.29
C ILE A 105 -1.44 6.12 21.59
N SER A 106 -0.66 7.21 21.52
CA SER A 106 -0.42 8.08 22.68
C SER A 106 -1.70 8.76 23.19
N ARG A 107 -2.65 9.08 22.30
CA ARG A 107 -3.99 9.54 22.70
C ARG A 107 -4.74 8.41 23.39
N TRP A 108 -4.79 7.22 22.80
CA TRP A 108 -5.52 6.07 23.35
C TRP A 108 -4.99 5.58 24.70
N LEU A 109 -3.71 5.81 25.00
CA LEU A 109 -3.21 5.59 26.36
C LEU A 109 -3.86 6.48 27.42
N LYS A 110 -4.34 7.67 27.03
CA LYS A 110 -5.03 8.61 27.93
C LYS A 110 -6.55 8.43 27.89
N ASP A 111 -7.06 8.12 26.70
CA ASP A 111 -8.48 8.00 26.39
C ASP A 111 -8.67 6.72 25.55
N PRO A 112 -8.67 5.54 26.20
CA PRO A 112 -8.68 4.26 25.49
C PRO A 112 -10.04 3.99 24.86
N PRO A 113 -10.09 3.62 23.55
CA PRO A 113 -11.31 3.12 22.96
C PRO A 113 -11.69 1.78 23.62
N SER A 114 -12.97 1.42 23.51
CA SER A 114 -13.46 0.13 24.03
C SER A 114 -12.63 -1.03 23.49
N GLY A 115 -12.16 -1.90 24.40
CA GLY A 115 -11.34 -3.06 24.06
C GLY A 115 -9.84 -2.78 23.90
N PHE A 116 -9.35 -1.54 24.10
CA PHE A 116 -7.91 -1.25 23.97
C PHE A 116 -7.08 -2.00 25.02
N PRO A 117 -6.04 -2.76 24.62
CA PRO A 117 -5.30 -3.62 25.52
C PRO A 117 -4.40 -2.81 26.47
N GLN A 118 -4.21 -3.32 27.69
CA GLN A 118 -3.26 -2.76 28.63
C GLN A 118 -1.81 -3.08 28.21
N PRO A 119 -0.85 -2.15 28.44
CA PRO A 119 0.54 -2.41 28.13
C PRO A 119 1.11 -3.49 29.06
N ALA A 120 1.72 -4.51 28.46
CA ALA A 120 2.39 -5.60 29.17
C ALA A 120 3.70 -5.16 29.85
N SER A 121 4.36 -4.11 29.34
CA SER A 121 5.59 -3.59 29.95
C SER A 121 5.81 -2.11 29.66
N TRP A 122 6.70 -1.47 30.41
CA TRP A 122 7.11 -0.08 30.21
C TRP A 122 8.62 0.01 30.03
N LYS A 123 9.08 0.38 28.84
CA LYS A 123 10.50 0.55 28.53
C LYS A 123 10.96 1.96 28.88
N ALA A 124 11.94 2.07 29.77
CA ALA A 124 12.62 3.32 30.04
C ALA A 124 13.46 3.75 28.82
N LEU A 125 13.29 4.99 28.37
CA LEU A 125 14.15 5.61 27.38
C LEU A 125 15.30 6.36 28.06
N PRO A 126 16.44 6.54 27.36
CA PRO A 126 17.54 7.38 27.84
C PRO A 126 17.13 8.84 28.09
N SER A 127 16.00 9.29 27.53
CA SER A 127 15.40 10.60 27.78
C SER A 127 14.63 10.70 29.10
N GLY A 128 14.58 9.65 29.93
CA GLY A 128 13.81 9.60 31.18
C GLY A 128 12.30 9.35 31.00
N ARG A 129 11.82 9.30 29.75
CA ARG A 129 10.42 8.96 29.44
C ARG A 129 10.23 7.45 29.39
N GLN A 130 9.08 6.96 29.83
CA GLN A 130 8.71 5.56 29.66
C GLN A 130 7.85 5.37 28.40
N ARG A 131 8.09 4.29 27.67
CA ARG A 131 7.26 3.87 26.54
C ARG A 131 6.52 2.58 26.89
N PRO A 132 5.19 2.56 26.79
CA PRO A 132 4.44 1.32 26.94
C PRO A 132 4.78 0.37 25.80
N GLN A 133 4.79 -0.91 26.13
CA GLN A 133 4.93 -2.03 25.21
C GLN A 133 3.77 -2.98 25.41
N TRP A 134 3.28 -3.55 24.32
CA TRP A 134 2.26 -4.58 24.31
C TRP A 134 2.83 -5.82 23.64
N THR A 135 2.30 -6.99 23.99
CA THR A 135 2.60 -8.21 23.24
C THR A 135 2.02 -8.11 21.83
N TYR A 136 2.69 -8.72 20.85
CA TYR A 136 2.17 -8.79 19.49
C TYR A 136 0.82 -9.51 19.42
N ALA A 137 0.57 -10.47 20.32
CA ALA A 137 -0.73 -11.10 20.56
C ALA A 137 -1.82 -10.04 20.80
N ALA A 138 -1.68 -9.26 21.88
CA ALA A 138 -2.67 -8.26 22.28
C ALA A 138 -2.86 -7.17 21.22
N MET A 139 -1.77 -6.77 20.53
CA MET A 139 -1.88 -5.83 19.42
C MET A 139 -2.70 -6.40 18.27
N ARG A 140 -2.50 -7.68 17.89
CA ARG A 140 -3.22 -8.35 16.81
C ARG A 140 -4.68 -8.61 17.16
N GLU A 141 -4.96 -9.08 18.37
CA GLU A 141 -6.33 -9.28 18.85
C GLU A 141 -7.11 -7.97 18.81
N PHE A 142 -6.49 -6.88 19.29
CA PHE A 142 -7.10 -5.56 19.18
C PHE A 142 -7.24 -5.12 17.73
N ALA A 143 -6.22 -5.30 16.88
CA ALA A 143 -6.31 -4.89 15.48
C ALA A 143 -7.35 -5.69 14.67
N ASP A 144 -7.58 -6.96 15.02
CA ASP A 144 -8.63 -7.79 14.43
C ASP A 144 -10.02 -7.30 14.86
N SER A 145 -10.21 -7.10 16.17
CA SER A 145 -11.45 -6.58 16.76
C SER A 145 -11.75 -5.13 16.35
N HIS A 146 -10.71 -4.33 16.16
CA HIS A 146 -10.75 -2.91 15.82
C HIS A 146 -10.50 -2.70 14.32
N ARG A 147 -10.62 -3.73 13.46
CA ARG A 147 -10.55 -3.53 12.01
C ARG A 147 -11.55 -2.42 11.66
N PRO A 148 -11.07 -1.27 11.17
CA PRO A 148 -11.98 -0.19 10.83
C PRO A 148 -12.90 -0.75 9.74
N TYR A 149 -14.21 -0.62 9.97
CA TYR A 149 -15.24 -0.92 9.00
C TYR A 149 -14.77 -0.34 7.65
N ARG A 150 -14.34 -1.20 6.71
CA ARG A 150 -14.10 -0.81 5.32
C ARG A 150 -15.46 -0.64 4.66
N GLY A 151 -16.21 0.33 5.15
CA GLY A 151 -17.43 0.82 4.57
C GLY A 151 -17.11 1.89 3.54
N HIS A 152 -17.67 1.69 2.37
CA HIS A 152 -17.83 2.60 1.26
C HIS A 152 -17.90 4.10 1.60
N ALA A 153 -17.44 4.88 0.63
CA ALA A 153 -17.66 6.31 0.45
C ALA A 153 -18.95 6.86 1.10
N GLY A 154 -18.81 7.95 1.86
CA GLY A 154 -19.87 8.92 2.14
C GLY A 154 -20.97 8.46 3.10
N GLY A 155 -20.86 8.81 4.38
CA GLY A 155 -21.96 8.63 5.33
C GLY A 155 -21.77 9.52 6.55
N ARG A 156 -22.74 10.40 6.79
CA ARG A 156 -22.76 11.43 7.84
C ARG A 156 -22.71 10.80 9.25
N ARG A 157 -22.02 11.45 10.19
CA ARG A 157 -22.11 11.13 11.63
C ARG A 157 -23.55 11.37 12.12
N PRO A 158 -24.24 10.41 12.74
CA PRO A 158 -25.36 10.74 13.60
C PRO A 158 -24.81 11.39 14.88
N ILE A 159 -25.33 12.57 15.19
CA ILE A 159 -25.21 13.20 16.50
C ILE A 159 -26.18 12.47 17.42
N ASP A 160 -25.74 12.07 18.60
CA ASP A 160 -26.62 11.56 19.65
C ASP A 160 -26.79 12.66 20.71
N LYS A 161 -28.03 12.84 21.17
CA LYS A 161 -28.48 13.88 22.10
C LYS A 161 -29.17 13.24 23.28
#